data_AF-A0A920W5L4-F1
#
_entry.id   AF-A0A920W5L4-F1
#
_cell.length_a   1.000
_cell.length_b   1.000
_cell.length_c   1.000
_cell.angle_alpha   90.00
_cell.angle_beta   90.00
_cell.angle_gamma   90.00
#
_symmetry.space_group_name_H-M   'P 1'
#
loop_
_entity.id
_entity.type
_entity.pdbx_description
1 polymer ?
#
loop_
_entity_poly.entity_id
_entity_poly.type
_entity_poly.pdbx_seq_one_letter_code
_entity_poly.pdbx_strand_id
1 'polypeptide(L)'
;MCAEWVRDKSARAAYGIDLDPQTLDWGRTHNLTTLTDEEIARVQLCKQDVRDSIKTKTDVTCAFNFSYSVFKERQQLLDYFRAAKTGLVKDGAFFLDLCGGLELGAELEERSKKGRGVTYVWDQKPFDPINGYAIRHIHFEFSDGSRIKKAFTYDWRLWTLPELRDLLREAGFQDVEVYWEGDDGSGGGNGIFRRRQTVIEETAWIAYVVAWR
;
A
#
# COMPACT_ATOMS: atom_id res chain seq x y z
N MET A 1 9.83 -5.42 4.01
CA MET A 1 9.40 -4.67 5.21
C MET A 1 9.66 -5.43 6.50
N CYS A 2 9.06 -6.62 6.74
CA CYS A 2 9.28 -7.37 7.99
C CYS A 2 10.75 -7.63 8.31
N ALA A 3 11.53 -8.07 7.31
CA ALA A 3 12.97 -8.34 7.46
C ALA A 3 13.75 -7.08 7.88
N GLU A 4 13.57 -5.96 7.17
CA GLU A 4 14.20 -4.68 7.53
C GLU A 4 13.80 -4.21 8.94
N TRP A 5 12.53 -4.38 9.31
CA TRP A 5 12.01 -3.94 10.61
C TRP A 5 12.70 -4.66 11.79
N VAL A 6 12.86 -5.98 11.70
CA VAL A 6 13.50 -6.77 12.76
C VAL A 6 15.02 -6.61 12.78
N ARG A 7 15.63 -6.32 11.63
CA ARG A 7 17.07 -6.06 11.51
C ARG A 7 17.48 -4.75 12.16
N ASP A 8 16.66 -3.71 12.04
CA ASP A 8 17.00 -2.39 12.58
C ASP A 8 17.21 -2.41 14.10
N LYS A 9 16.36 -3.13 14.86
CA LYS A 9 16.47 -3.22 16.32
C LYS A 9 16.07 -4.60 16.85
N SER A 10 16.86 -5.13 17.79
CA SER A 10 16.63 -6.43 18.43
C SER A 10 15.33 -6.53 19.23
N ALA A 11 14.78 -5.39 19.68
CA ALA A 11 13.52 -5.35 20.41
C ALA A 11 12.26 -5.41 19.50
N ARG A 12 12.41 -5.32 18.18
CA ARG A 12 11.27 -5.28 17.24
C ARG A 12 10.78 -6.68 16.86
N ALA A 13 9.49 -6.84 16.68
CA ALA A 13 8.91 -8.02 16.05
C ALA A 13 8.08 -7.60 14.84
N ALA A 14 7.88 -8.50 13.89
CA ALA A 14 7.12 -8.23 12.68
C ALA A 14 6.12 -9.34 12.37
N TYR A 15 4.92 -8.92 11.97
CA TYR A 15 3.86 -9.80 11.48
C TYR A 15 3.58 -9.43 10.02
N GLY A 16 3.78 -10.38 9.09
CA GLY A 16 3.41 -10.23 7.69
C GLY A 16 2.17 -11.06 7.39
N ILE A 17 1.13 -10.43 6.86
CA ILE A 17 -0.17 -11.06 6.63
C ILE A 17 -0.53 -10.90 5.17
N ASP A 18 -0.84 -12.00 4.50
CA ASP A 18 -1.29 -11.99 3.11
C ASP A 18 -2.25 -13.17 2.86
N LEU A 19 -3.13 -13.05 1.86
CA LEU A 19 -3.97 -14.15 1.40
C LEU A 19 -3.20 -15.08 0.44
N ASP A 20 -2.20 -14.55 -0.26
CA ASP A 20 -1.44 -15.27 -1.27
C ASP A 20 -0.24 -16.03 -0.65
N PRO A 21 -0.27 -17.38 -0.63
CA PRO A 21 0.87 -18.16 -0.14
C PRO A 21 2.12 -17.96 -0.99
N GLN A 22 2.01 -17.70 -2.31
CA GLN A 22 3.18 -17.56 -3.17
C GLN A 22 3.98 -16.31 -2.81
N THR A 23 3.29 -15.19 -2.57
CA THR A 23 3.91 -13.95 -2.07
C THR A 23 4.62 -14.17 -0.73
N LEU A 24 4.00 -14.90 0.21
CA LEU A 24 4.61 -15.22 1.50
C LEU A 24 5.86 -16.10 1.35
N ASP A 25 5.78 -17.16 0.55
CA ASP A 25 6.89 -18.10 0.32
C ASP A 25 8.06 -17.46 -0.42
N TRP A 26 7.77 -16.57 -1.37
CA TRP A 26 8.78 -15.75 -2.01
C TRP A 26 9.50 -14.88 -0.96
N GLY A 27 8.75 -14.23 -0.07
CA GLY A 27 9.30 -13.44 1.02
C GLY A 27 10.16 -14.25 2.00
N ARG A 28 9.77 -15.49 2.32
CA ARG A 28 10.59 -16.40 3.12
C ARG A 28 11.93 -16.68 2.45
N THR A 29 11.89 -17.04 1.18
CA THR A 29 13.07 -17.51 0.43
C THR A 29 14.06 -16.39 0.12
N HIS A 30 13.56 -15.17 -0.16
CA HIS A 30 14.41 -14.09 -0.68
C HIS A 30 14.71 -13.01 0.35
N ASN A 31 13.84 -12.81 1.35
CA ASN A 31 14.05 -11.77 2.36
C ASN A 31 14.50 -12.36 3.71
N LEU A 32 13.84 -13.43 4.19
CA LEU A 32 14.14 -13.96 5.54
C LEU A 32 15.43 -14.78 5.59
N THR A 33 15.87 -15.37 4.47
CA THR A 33 17.16 -16.09 4.38
C THR A 33 18.38 -15.18 4.59
N THR A 34 18.19 -13.87 4.56
CA THR A 34 19.24 -12.87 4.78
C THR A 34 19.35 -12.42 6.25
N LEU A 35 18.57 -13.01 7.15
CA LEU A 35 18.49 -12.68 8.58
C LEU A 35 19.20 -13.72 9.44
N THR A 36 19.57 -13.36 10.67
CA THR A 36 20.03 -14.32 11.69
C THR A 36 18.88 -15.14 12.26
N ASP A 37 19.18 -16.25 12.92
CA ASP A 37 18.16 -17.08 13.57
C ASP A 37 17.33 -16.30 14.61
N GLU A 38 17.96 -15.40 15.37
CA GLU A 38 17.28 -14.54 16.35
C GLU A 38 16.37 -13.49 15.70
N GLU A 39 16.72 -13.02 14.50
CA GLU A 39 15.89 -12.12 13.70
C GLU A 39 14.70 -12.86 13.09
N ILE A 40 14.93 -14.04 12.52
CA ILE A 40 13.89 -14.91 11.95
C ILE A 40 12.86 -15.29 13.01
N ALA A 41 13.31 -15.63 14.23
CA ALA A 41 12.43 -16.00 15.34
C ALA A 41 11.44 -14.87 15.75
N ARG A 42 11.72 -13.62 15.38
CA ARG A 42 10.86 -12.45 15.63
C ARG A 42 9.96 -12.07 14.45
N VAL A 43 9.98 -12.84 13.36
CA VAL A 43 9.11 -12.63 12.19
C VAL A 43 8.07 -13.74 12.10
N GLN A 44 6.79 -13.36 12.07
CA GLN A 44 5.70 -14.28 11.80
C GLN A 44 5.01 -13.91 10.49
N LEU A 45 5.01 -14.82 9.53
CA LEU A 45 4.25 -14.67 8.28
C LEU A 45 3.04 -15.59 8.29
N CYS A 46 1.85 -15.03 8.11
CA CYS A 46 0.55 -15.70 8.23
C CYS A 46 -0.24 -15.62 6.92
N LYS A 47 -0.68 -16.77 6.41
CA LYS A 47 -1.69 -16.83 5.35
C LYS A 47 -3.08 -16.68 5.97
N GLN A 48 -3.67 -15.50 5.91
CA GLN A 48 -4.97 -15.21 6.52
C GLN A 48 -5.60 -13.96 5.89
N ASP A 49 -6.90 -13.78 6.07
CA ASP A 49 -7.53 -12.51 5.74
C ASP A 49 -7.05 -11.45 6.73
N VAL A 50 -6.68 -10.27 6.24
CA VAL A 50 -6.20 -9.15 7.06
C VAL A 50 -7.29 -8.62 8.01
N ARG A 51 -8.56 -8.99 7.79
CA ARG A 51 -9.69 -8.67 8.67
C ARG A 51 -9.82 -9.64 9.84
N ASP A 52 -9.15 -10.79 9.79
CA ASP A 52 -9.16 -11.77 10.87
C ASP A 52 -8.38 -11.27 12.08
N SER A 53 -8.83 -11.63 13.28
CA SER A 53 -8.21 -11.16 14.51
C SER A 53 -6.83 -11.79 14.72
N ILE A 54 -5.82 -10.95 14.93
CA ILE A 54 -4.52 -11.37 15.48
C ILE A 54 -4.50 -11.21 17.00
N LYS A 55 -3.95 -12.22 17.70
CA LYS A 55 -3.84 -12.21 19.17
C LYS A 55 -2.89 -11.12 19.66
N THR A 56 -1.75 -10.99 18.99
CA THR A 56 -0.73 -10.00 19.33
C THR A 56 -1.16 -8.63 18.82
N LYS A 57 -1.09 -7.62 19.69
CA LYS A 57 -1.28 -6.23 19.28
C LYS A 57 0.03 -5.64 18.75
N THR A 58 -0.07 -4.73 17.78
CA THR A 58 1.08 -4.05 17.18
C THR A 58 1.13 -2.58 17.58
N ASP A 59 2.34 -2.03 17.68
CA ASP A 59 2.56 -0.58 17.83
C ASP A 59 2.24 0.16 16.53
N VAL A 60 2.61 -0.47 15.41
CA VAL A 60 2.45 0.06 14.06
C VAL A 60 1.90 -1.02 13.15
N THR A 61 0.87 -0.68 12.38
CA THR A 61 0.36 -1.47 11.27
C THR A 61 0.50 -0.66 9.99
N CYS A 62 0.89 -1.29 8.89
CA CYS A 62 1.02 -0.63 7.59
C CYS A 62 0.27 -1.42 6.52
N ALA A 63 -0.40 -0.71 5.63
CA ALA A 63 -0.98 -1.26 4.40
C ALA A 63 -0.57 -0.37 3.24
N PHE A 64 0.46 -0.80 2.54
CA PHE A 64 1.08 -0.06 1.45
C PHE A 64 0.76 -0.69 0.10
N ASN A 65 1.25 -0.02 -0.95
CA ASN A 65 1.01 -0.27 -2.35
C ASN A 65 -0.48 -0.27 -2.71
N PHE A 66 -1.24 0.63 -2.08
CA PHE A 66 -2.67 0.87 -2.30
C PHE A 66 -3.54 -0.39 -2.14
N SER A 67 -3.03 -1.38 -1.39
CA SER A 67 -3.57 -2.75 -1.33
C SER A 67 -5.02 -2.82 -0.84
N TYR A 68 -5.45 -1.88 0.00
CA TYR A 68 -6.83 -1.78 0.49
C TYR A 68 -7.83 -1.41 -0.61
N SER A 69 -7.39 -0.92 -1.77
CA SER A 69 -8.25 -0.57 -2.90
C SER A 69 -8.97 -1.78 -3.53
N VAL A 70 -8.56 -3.01 -3.16
CA VAL A 70 -9.30 -4.24 -3.50
C VAL A 70 -10.68 -4.30 -2.82
N PHE A 71 -10.88 -3.60 -1.70
CA PHE A 71 -12.19 -3.44 -1.08
C PHE A 71 -12.99 -2.39 -1.84
N LYS A 72 -13.92 -2.85 -2.68
CA LYS A 72 -14.74 -1.99 -3.54
C LYS A 72 -15.98 -1.45 -2.84
N GLU A 73 -16.48 -2.19 -1.85
CA GLU A 73 -17.62 -1.75 -1.05
C GLU A 73 -17.18 -0.98 0.20
N ARG A 74 -17.86 0.12 0.49
CA ARG A 74 -17.58 0.97 1.66
C ARG A 74 -17.58 0.18 2.97
N GLN A 75 -18.54 -0.72 3.14
CA GLN A 75 -18.65 -1.51 4.36
C GLN A 75 -17.45 -2.44 4.52
N GLN A 76 -16.95 -3.03 3.43
CA GLN A 76 -15.78 -3.91 3.49
C GLN A 76 -14.52 -3.15 3.93
N LEU A 77 -14.31 -1.95 3.39
CA LEU A 77 -13.16 -1.12 3.77
C LEU A 77 -13.28 -0.62 5.22
N LEU A 78 -14.49 -0.27 5.67
CA LEU A 78 -14.74 0.09 7.07
C LEU A 78 -14.43 -1.07 8.03
N ASP A 79 -14.88 -2.28 7.70
CA ASP A 79 -14.64 -3.47 8.52
C ASP A 79 -13.14 -3.79 8.57
N TYR A 80 -12.42 -3.59 7.46
CA TYR A 80 -10.97 -3.66 7.41
C TYR A 80 -10.30 -2.63 8.35
N PHE A 81 -10.72 -1.37 8.33
CA PHE A 81 -10.18 -0.36 9.24
C PHE A 81 -10.49 -0.64 10.71
N ARG A 82 -11.66 -1.20 11.03
CA ARG A 82 -12.01 -1.65 12.38
C ARG A 82 -11.13 -2.83 12.83
N ALA A 83 -10.84 -3.77 11.94
CA ALA A 83 -9.93 -4.87 12.21
C ALA A 83 -8.50 -4.35 12.46
N ALA A 84 -8.00 -3.46 11.59
CA ALA A 84 -6.70 -2.82 11.74
C ALA A 84 -6.58 -2.07 13.08
N LYS A 85 -7.59 -1.26 13.43
CA LYS A 85 -7.65 -0.58 14.73
C LYS A 85 -7.64 -1.58 15.87
N THR A 86 -8.45 -2.63 15.81
CA THR A 86 -8.51 -3.65 16.85
C THR A 86 -7.16 -4.32 17.04
N GLY A 87 -6.38 -4.51 15.97
CA GLY A 87 -5.02 -5.05 16.00
C GLY A 87 -3.97 -4.17 16.68
N LEU A 88 -4.23 -2.87 16.88
CA LEU A 88 -3.24 -1.95 17.48
C LEU A 88 -3.24 -1.96 19.03
N VAL A 89 -2.14 -1.56 19.64
CA VAL A 89 -2.08 -1.15 21.05
C VAL A 89 -2.78 0.19 21.26
N LYS A 90 -2.96 0.61 22.52
CA LYS A 90 -3.35 1.98 22.83
C LYS A 90 -2.25 2.93 22.33
N ASP A 91 -2.62 4.02 21.66
CA ASP A 91 -1.69 5.00 21.08
C ASP A 91 -0.87 4.48 19.88
N GLY A 92 -1.20 3.29 19.36
CA GLY A 92 -0.62 2.73 18.13
C GLY A 92 -1.13 3.43 16.86
N ALA A 93 -0.43 3.25 15.75
CA ALA A 93 -0.71 3.93 14.49
C ALA A 93 -0.91 2.98 13.31
N PHE A 94 -1.86 3.33 12.45
CA PHE A 94 -2.11 2.66 11.17
C PHE A 94 -1.71 3.56 10.00
N PHE A 95 -0.83 3.05 9.13
CA PHE A 95 -0.28 3.77 7.98
C PHE A 95 -0.84 3.23 6.67
N LEU A 96 -1.28 4.13 5.81
CA LEU A 96 -1.79 3.86 4.47
C LEU A 96 -1.06 4.77 3.48
N ASP A 97 -0.71 4.26 2.30
CA ASP A 97 -0.42 5.11 1.15
C ASP A 97 -1.68 5.37 0.33
N LEU A 98 -1.71 6.48 -0.37
CA LEU A 98 -2.79 6.88 -1.25
C LEU A 98 -2.18 7.63 -2.44
N CYS A 99 -2.75 7.44 -3.62
CA CYS A 99 -2.51 8.29 -4.76
C CYS A 99 -3.81 8.97 -5.21
N GLY A 100 -3.66 10.10 -5.87
CA GLY A 100 -4.76 10.86 -6.44
C GLY A 100 -4.27 11.84 -7.50
N GLY A 101 -5.17 12.71 -7.96
CA GLY A 101 -4.90 13.61 -9.07
C GLY A 101 -5.77 13.30 -10.28
N LEU A 102 -5.89 14.28 -11.17
CA LEU A 102 -6.72 14.21 -12.38
C LEU A 102 -6.28 13.08 -13.33
N GLU A 103 -4.99 12.76 -13.37
CA GLU A 103 -4.44 11.73 -14.26
C GLU A 103 -4.85 10.30 -13.87
N LEU A 104 -5.25 10.06 -12.62
CA LEU A 104 -5.79 8.75 -12.22
C LEU A 104 -7.12 8.41 -12.92
N GLY A 105 -7.82 9.42 -13.42
CA GLY A 105 -9.03 9.29 -14.22
C GLY A 105 -8.79 9.15 -15.72
N ALA A 106 -7.57 9.39 -16.18
CA ALA A 106 -7.24 9.36 -17.60
C ALA A 106 -6.82 7.96 -18.07
N GLU A 107 -6.98 7.72 -19.37
CA GLU A 107 -6.27 6.65 -20.05
C GLU A 107 -4.78 7.01 -20.10
N LEU A 108 -3.93 6.12 -19.61
CA LEU A 108 -2.48 6.33 -19.55
C LEU A 108 -1.77 5.00 -19.81
N GLU A 109 -0.79 5.04 -20.72
CA GLU A 109 0.18 3.96 -20.88
C GLU A 109 1.59 4.54 -20.69
N GLU A 110 2.23 4.21 -19.59
CA GLU A 110 3.56 4.71 -19.24
C GLU A 110 4.61 3.61 -19.38
N ARG A 111 5.70 3.90 -20.09
CA ARG A 111 6.82 2.98 -20.28
C ARG A 111 8.05 3.46 -19.53
N SER A 112 8.52 2.61 -18.64
CA SER A 112 9.72 2.84 -17.85
C SER A 112 10.74 1.74 -18.13
N LYS A 113 11.90 2.09 -18.73
CA LYS A 113 13.00 1.14 -18.89
C LYS A 113 13.54 0.76 -17.51
N LYS A 114 13.52 -0.53 -17.21
CA LYS A 114 14.15 -1.14 -16.05
C LYS A 114 15.47 -1.77 -16.52
N GLY A 115 16.45 -1.85 -15.61
CA GLY A 115 17.75 -2.44 -15.94
C GLY A 115 17.63 -3.85 -16.53
N ARG A 116 18.71 -4.34 -17.15
CA ARG A 116 18.78 -5.70 -17.74
C ARG A 116 17.80 -5.94 -18.91
N GLY A 117 17.50 -4.91 -19.70
CA GLY A 117 16.72 -5.05 -20.93
C GLY A 117 15.22 -5.30 -20.70
N VAL A 118 14.69 -4.93 -19.54
CA VAL A 118 13.27 -5.06 -19.21
C VAL A 118 12.60 -3.68 -19.34
N THR A 119 11.46 -3.60 -19.98
CA THR A 119 10.61 -2.41 -19.95
C THR A 119 9.36 -2.72 -19.14
N TYR A 120 9.14 -1.94 -18.10
CA TYR A 120 7.91 -1.94 -17.31
C TYR A 120 6.89 -1.05 -18.01
N VAL A 121 5.68 -1.58 -18.23
CA VAL A 121 4.58 -0.84 -18.85
C VAL A 121 3.41 -0.78 -17.88
N TRP A 122 3.10 0.42 -17.38
CA TRP A 122 1.86 0.70 -16.67
C TRP A 122 0.76 1.01 -17.68
N ASP A 123 -0.36 0.31 -17.57
CA ASP A 123 -1.52 0.46 -18.45
C ASP A 123 -2.76 0.71 -17.59
N GLN A 124 -3.24 1.95 -17.60
CA GLN A 124 -4.41 2.39 -16.87
C GLN A 124 -5.51 2.80 -17.84
N LYS A 125 -6.73 2.33 -17.57
CA LYS A 125 -7.95 2.81 -18.22
C LYS A 125 -8.68 3.82 -17.34
N PRO A 126 -9.52 4.69 -17.93
CA PRO A 126 -10.42 5.53 -17.15
C PRO A 126 -11.24 4.68 -16.19
N PHE A 127 -11.41 5.15 -14.95
CA PHE A 127 -12.28 4.49 -13.99
C PHE A 127 -13.75 4.84 -14.24
N ASP A 128 -14.66 4.02 -13.74
CA ASP A 128 -16.10 4.30 -13.80
C ASP A 128 -16.45 5.37 -12.75
N PRO A 129 -16.88 6.58 -13.15
CA PRO A 129 -17.15 7.68 -12.21
C PRO A 129 -18.37 7.44 -11.31
N ILE A 130 -19.24 6.46 -11.61
CA ILE A 130 -20.41 6.13 -10.79
C ILE A 130 -20.00 5.40 -9.51
N ASN A 131 -19.04 4.48 -9.61
CA ASN A 131 -18.65 3.58 -8.50
C ASN A 131 -17.17 3.66 -8.12
N GLY A 132 -16.34 4.37 -8.90
CA GLY A 132 -14.90 4.49 -8.70
C GLY A 132 -14.09 3.29 -9.16
N TYR A 133 -14.67 2.33 -9.88
CA TYR A 133 -14.00 1.08 -10.24
C TYR A 133 -12.99 1.29 -11.36
N ALA A 134 -11.78 0.76 -11.16
CA ALA A 134 -10.65 0.98 -12.02
C ALA A 134 -9.90 -0.33 -12.26
N ILE A 135 -9.57 -0.60 -13.52
CA ILE A 135 -8.69 -1.70 -13.91
C ILE A 135 -7.36 -1.14 -14.38
N ARG A 136 -6.26 -1.65 -13.81
CA ARG A 136 -4.90 -1.36 -14.25
C ARG A 136 -4.14 -2.64 -14.51
N HIS A 137 -3.18 -2.57 -15.40
CA HIS A 137 -2.31 -3.67 -15.73
C HIS A 137 -0.84 -3.25 -15.67
N ILE A 138 0.00 -4.20 -15.29
CA ILE A 138 1.44 -4.13 -15.55
C ILE A 138 1.76 -5.13 -16.64
N HIS A 139 2.51 -4.70 -17.64
CA HIS A 139 3.12 -5.56 -18.65
C HIS A 139 4.65 -5.48 -18.55
N PHE A 140 5.33 -6.52 -19.00
CA PHE A 140 6.79 -6.52 -19.15
C PHE A 140 7.15 -6.79 -20.61
N GLU A 141 7.99 -5.94 -21.19
CA GLU A 141 8.56 -6.13 -22.53
C GLU A 141 10.08 -6.37 -22.38
N PHE A 142 10.63 -7.30 -23.14
CA PHE A 142 12.03 -7.72 -23.03
C PHE A 142 12.83 -7.38 -24.29
N SER A 143 14.15 -7.26 -24.15
CA SER A 143 15.05 -6.90 -25.25
C SER A 143 15.08 -7.92 -26.41
N ASP A 144 14.65 -9.16 -26.17
CA ASP A 144 14.49 -10.19 -27.20
C ASP A 144 13.16 -10.06 -27.97
N GLY A 145 12.35 -9.05 -27.66
CA GLY A 145 11.05 -8.79 -28.27
C GLY A 145 9.89 -9.56 -27.64
N SER A 146 10.15 -10.46 -26.67
CA SER A 146 9.08 -11.14 -25.93
C SER A 146 8.34 -10.18 -25.00
N ARG A 147 7.09 -10.52 -24.66
CA ARG A 147 6.24 -9.72 -23.76
C ARG A 147 5.41 -10.60 -22.84
N ILE A 148 5.36 -10.24 -21.56
CA ILE A 148 4.34 -10.72 -20.61
C ILE A 148 3.25 -9.67 -20.55
N LYS A 149 2.07 -10.00 -21.10
CA LYS A 149 0.88 -9.14 -21.02
C LYS A 149 0.13 -9.39 -19.72
N LYS A 150 -0.35 -8.32 -19.09
CA LYS A 150 -1.13 -8.37 -17.84
C LYS A 150 -0.44 -9.23 -16.77
N ALA A 151 0.87 -9.04 -16.60
CA ALA A 151 1.67 -9.70 -15.58
C ALA A 151 1.06 -9.49 -14.19
N PHE A 152 0.51 -8.28 -13.96
CA PHE A 152 -0.35 -7.98 -12.82
C PHE A 152 -1.63 -7.30 -13.31
N THR A 153 -2.72 -7.55 -12.60
CA THR A 153 -4.00 -6.86 -12.80
C THR A 153 -4.47 -6.35 -11.44
N TYR A 154 -4.75 -5.06 -11.39
CA TYR A 154 -5.36 -4.41 -10.25
C TYR A 154 -6.83 -4.13 -10.59
N ASP A 155 -7.73 -4.86 -9.94
CA ASP A 155 -9.17 -4.61 -9.95
C ASP A 155 -9.53 -3.90 -8.65
N TRP A 156 -9.62 -2.57 -8.72
CA TRP A 156 -9.69 -1.69 -7.57
C TRP A 156 -10.93 -0.81 -7.60
N ARG A 157 -11.27 -0.25 -6.44
CA ARG A 157 -11.97 1.03 -6.35
C ARG A 157 -10.97 2.11 -5.99
N LEU A 158 -11.02 3.22 -6.70
CA LEU A 158 -10.30 4.43 -6.31
C LEU A 158 -11.04 5.11 -5.17
N TRP A 159 -10.36 5.20 -4.03
CA TRP A 159 -10.85 5.89 -2.85
C TRP A 159 -10.24 7.28 -2.81
N THR A 160 -11.07 8.30 -2.59
CA THR A 160 -10.57 9.67 -2.42
C THR A 160 -9.99 9.87 -1.02
N LEU A 161 -9.06 10.82 -0.89
CA LEU A 161 -8.50 11.18 0.42
C LEU A 161 -9.57 11.54 1.46
N PRO A 162 -10.62 12.32 1.15
CA PRO A 162 -11.70 12.57 2.10
C PRO A 162 -12.45 11.31 2.52
N GLU A 163 -12.81 10.42 1.58
CA GLU A 163 -13.50 9.15 1.91
C GLU A 163 -12.70 8.29 2.87
N LEU A 164 -11.38 8.15 2.64
CA LEU A 164 -10.52 7.38 3.54
C LEU A 164 -10.47 8.00 4.94
N ARG A 165 -10.34 9.32 5.03
CA ARG A 165 -10.29 10.03 6.32
C ARG A 165 -11.60 9.87 7.09
N ASP A 166 -12.74 9.93 6.42
CA ASP A 166 -14.05 9.75 7.04
C ASP A 166 -14.25 8.30 7.51
N LEU A 167 -13.87 7.33 6.69
CA LEU A 167 -13.93 5.90 7.05
C LEU A 167 -13.03 5.53 8.23
N LEU A 168 -11.82 6.10 8.31
CA LEU A 168 -10.91 5.90 9.43
C LEU A 168 -11.51 6.49 10.72
N ARG A 169 -12.09 7.69 10.67
CA ARG A 169 -12.79 8.27 11.83
C ARG A 169 -14.00 7.44 12.23
N GLU A 170 -14.79 6.96 11.28
CA GLU A 170 -15.94 6.08 11.54
C GLU A 170 -15.53 4.70 12.11
N ALA A 171 -14.36 4.18 11.74
CA ALA A 171 -13.75 3.01 12.38
C ALA A 171 -13.31 3.29 13.83
N GLY A 172 -13.32 4.56 14.25
CA GLY A 172 -13.11 5.01 15.61
C GLY A 172 -11.70 5.53 15.90
N PHE A 173 -10.82 5.67 14.90
CA PHE A 173 -9.50 6.28 15.09
C PHE A 173 -9.65 7.73 15.61
N GLN A 174 -8.82 8.12 16.57
CA GLN A 174 -8.93 9.39 17.29
C GLN A 174 -8.41 10.58 16.49
N ASP A 175 -7.33 10.37 15.74
CA ASP A 175 -6.77 11.38 14.83
C ASP A 175 -6.40 10.73 13.49
N VAL A 176 -6.49 11.52 12.43
CA VAL A 176 -6.15 11.11 11.05
C VAL A 176 -5.35 12.23 10.40
N GLU A 177 -4.04 11.99 10.32
CA GLU A 177 -3.07 12.91 9.75
C GLU A 177 -2.78 12.58 8.29
N VAL A 178 -2.49 13.62 7.50
CA VAL A 178 -2.08 13.48 6.10
C VAL A 178 -0.66 13.99 5.96
N TYR A 179 0.20 13.18 5.37
CA TYR A 179 1.56 13.52 5.01
C TYR A 179 1.64 13.57 3.49
N TRP A 180 1.92 14.75 2.95
CA TRP A 180 1.94 15.01 1.52
C TRP A 180 3.38 14.99 0.99
N GLU A 181 3.60 14.39 -0.17
CA GLU A 181 4.91 14.40 -0.84
C GLU A 181 5.29 15.81 -1.30
N GLY A 182 6.57 16.17 -1.24
CA GLY A 182 7.04 17.41 -1.85
C GLY A 182 7.40 17.24 -3.32
N ASP A 183 7.44 18.34 -4.06
CA ASP A 183 7.92 18.40 -5.45
C ASP A 183 9.47 18.34 -5.50
N ASP A 184 10.01 17.67 -6.51
CA ASP A 184 11.44 17.61 -6.85
C ASP A 184 11.93 18.79 -7.72
N GLY A 185 11.02 19.64 -8.18
CA GLY A 185 11.27 20.80 -9.04
C GLY A 185 11.29 20.49 -10.53
N SER A 186 11.02 19.23 -10.92
CA SER A 186 10.94 18.75 -12.29
C SER A 186 9.56 18.15 -12.64
N GLY A 187 8.57 18.32 -11.76
CA GLY A 187 7.22 17.80 -11.90
C GLY A 187 7.03 16.40 -11.30
N GLY A 188 8.00 15.91 -10.52
CA GLY A 188 7.93 14.63 -9.81
C GLY A 188 7.93 14.80 -8.29
N GLY A 189 7.67 13.70 -7.59
CA GLY A 189 7.77 13.62 -6.13
C GLY A 189 9.21 13.49 -5.65
N ASN A 190 9.58 14.20 -4.59
CA ASN A 190 10.92 14.16 -4.01
C ASN A 190 11.11 13.09 -2.92
N GLY A 191 10.09 12.27 -2.63
CA GLY A 191 10.10 11.26 -1.58
C GLY A 191 10.08 11.80 -0.14
N ILE A 192 9.95 13.11 0.07
CA ILE A 192 9.93 13.76 1.38
C ILE A 192 8.51 14.16 1.74
N PHE A 193 7.91 13.39 2.62
CA PHE A 193 6.54 13.58 3.08
C PHE A 193 6.48 14.47 4.33
N ARG A 194 5.59 15.47 4.33
CA ARG A 194 5.38 16.34 5.49
C ARG A 194 3.90 16.46 5.83
N ARG A 195 3.59 16.56 7.13
CA ARG A 195 2.21 16.77 7.58
C ARG A 195 1.63 18.04 6.93
N ARG A 196 0.43 17.93 6.37
CA ARG A 196 -0.32 19.02 5.77
C ARG A 196 -1.79 18.95 6.19
N GLN A 197 -2.41 20.13 6.30
CA GLN A 197 -3.85 20.28 6.46
C GLN A 197 -4.54 20.69 5.15
N THR A 198 -3.81 21.43 4.31
CA THR A 198 -4.25 21.90 2.99
C THR A 198 -3.07 21.82 2.01
N VAL A 199 -3.37 21.59 0.74
CA VAL A 199 -2.44 21.55 -0.39
C VAL A 199 -3.12 22.14 -1.62
N ILE A 200 -2.33 22.45 -2.65
CA ILE A 200 -2.87 22.76 -3.99
C ILE A 200 -2.92 21.44 -4.76
N GLU A 201 -3.99 21.23 -5.53
CA GLU A 201 -4.14 20.00 -6.32
C GLU A 201 -3.04 19.89 -7.38
N GLU A 202 -2.47 18.69 -7.50
CA GLU A 202 -1.46 18.31 -8.49
C GLU A 202 -2.08 17.32 -9.50
N THR A 203 -1.53 17.21 -10.72
CA THR A 203 -2.12 16.33 -11.76
C THR A 203 -2.05 14.85 -11.39
N ALA A 204 -1.01 14.46 -10.65
CA ALA A 204 -0.85 13.19 -9.97
C ALA A 204 -0.05 13.42 -8.69
N TRP A 205 -0.44 12.77 -7.59
CA TRP A 205 0.23 12.91 -6.30
C TRP A 205 0.19 11.62 -5.49
N ILE A 206 1.13 11.49 -4.54
CA ILE A 206 1.16 10.44 -3.52
C ILE A 206 1.12 11.10 -2.14
N ALA A 207 0.39 10.48 -1.21
CA ALA A 207 0.34 10.88 0.18
C ALA A 207 0.33 9.66 1.09
N TYR A 208 0.70 9.87 2.35
CA TYR A 208 0.43 8.92 3.43
C TYR A 208 -0.69 9.43 4.32
N VAL A 209 -1.55 8.52 4.75
CA VAL A 209 -2.55 8.76 5.79
C VAL A 209 -2.14 7.96 7.02
N VAL A 210 -2.07 8.64 8.17
CA VAL A 210 -1.70 8.02 9.46
C VAL A 210 -2.88 8.18 10.42
N ALA A 211 -3.44 7.05 10.86
CA ALA A 211 -4.58 7.01 11.77
C ALA A 211 -4.15 6.50 13.15
N TRP A 212 -4.44 7.29 14.20
CA TRP A 212 -4.01 7.04 15.58
C TRP A 212 -5.15 6.42 16.40
N ARG A 213 -4.87 5.33 17.11
CA ARG A 213 -5.89 4.57 17.87
C ARG A 213 -6.28 5.21 19.20
#